data_AF-A0A857FIZ1-F1
#
_entry.id   AF-A0A857FIZ1-F1
#
_cell.length_a   1.000
_cell.length_b   1.000
_cell.length_c   1.000
_cell.angle_alpha   90.00
_cell.angle_beta   90.00
_cell.angle_gamma   90.00
#
_symmetry.space_group_name_H-M   'P 1'
#
loop_
_entity.id
_entity.type
_entity.pdbx_description
1 polymer ?
#
loop_
_entity_poly.entity_id
_entity_poly.type
_entity_poly.pdbx_seq_one_letter_code
_entity_poly.pdbx_strand_id
1 'polypeptide(L)'
;MTTPWNGLPDQPERSGWHWLNDKLAAREALAPGYWSGRERVWMIGAWSVIDPKSVSGIFHYRGLCLSPSELAQMRKDERERAIAAVSQQEMKVDLGENQAAFNLGIHTAIAAIRTLTDDEGKKS
;
A
#
# COMPACT_ATOMS: atom_id res chain seq x y z
N MET A 1 9.68 19.50 -5.48
CA MET A 1 8.80 19.83 -4.34
C MET A 1 7.43 19.27 -4.66
N THR A 2 6.89 18.40 -3.81
CA THR A 2 5.54 17.86 -4.01
C THR A 2 4.51 18.96 -3.76
N THR A 3 3.49 19.04 -4.60
CA THR A 3 2.39 19.98 -4.41
C THR A 3 1.74 19.71 -3.04
N PRO A 4 1.46 20.73 -2.22
CA PRO A 4 0.73 20.54 -0.98
C PRO A 4 -0.60 19.83 -1.23
N TRP A 5 -0.90 18.83 -0.42
CA TRP A 5 -2.17 18.12 -0.50
C TRP A 5 -3.33 19.10 -0.34
N ASN A 6 -4.36 19.00 -1.19
CA ASN A 6 -5.52 19.90 -1.18
C ASN A 6 -6.65 19.45 -0.24
N GLY A 7 -6.43 18.36 0.50
CA GLY A 7 -7.41 17.81 1.42
C GLY A 7 -8.38 16.79 0.83
N LEU A 8 -8.26 16.46 -0.46
CA LEU A 8 -9.09 15.43 -1.10
C LEU A 8 -8.31 14.11 -1.21
N PRO A 9 -8.91 12.94 -0.94
CA PRO A 9 -8.24 11.69 -1.21
C PRO A 9 -8.03 11.51 -2.73
N ASP A 10 -7.19 10.55 -3.11
CA ASP A 10 -6.85 10.31 -4.53
C ASP A 10 -8.08 9.93 -5.39
N GLN A 11 -9.10 9.33 -4.78
CA GLN A 11 -10.38 8.96 -5.39
C GLN A 11 -11.52 9.66 -4.64
N PRO A 12 -11.71 10.98 -4.83
CA PRO A 12 -12.66 11.78 -4.04
C PRO A 12 -14.13 11.38 -4.24
N GLU A 13 -14.46 10.65 -5.29
CA GLU A 13 -15.77 10.07 -5.55
C GLU A 13 -16.09 8.84 -4.67
N ARG A 14 -15.08 8.17 -4.14
CA ARG A 14 -15.24 6.94 -3.34
C ARG A 14 -15.22 7.26 -1.85
N SER A 15 -16.32 6.99 -1.15
CA SER A 15 -16.33 7.07 0.31
C SER A 15 -15.50 5.93 0.94
N GLY A 16 -14.90 6.17 2.10
CA GLY A 16 -14.14 5.14 2.80
C GLY A 16 -13.28 5.68 3.94
N TRP A 17 -12.64 4.77 4.65
CA TRP A 17 -11.64 5.10 5.66
C TRP A 17 -10.29 5.35 5.01
N HIS A 18 -9.56 6.36 5.49
CA HIS A 18 -8.23 6.72 5.03
C HIS A 18 -7.30 6.95 6.23
N TRP A 19 -6.01 6.77 5.99
CA TRP A 19 -4.97 7.08 6.96
C TRP A 19 -4.53 8.53 6.80
N LEU A 20 -4.68 9.27 7.89
CA LEU A 20 -4.22 10.65 8.04
C LEU A 20 -3.13 10.69 9.10
N ASN A 21 -2.24 11.68 9.01
CA ASN A 21 -1.19 11.90 10.00
C ASN A 21 -1.26 13.35 10.45
N ASP A 22 -1.42 13.57 11.75
CA ASP A 22 -1.51 14.92 12.31
C ASP A 22 -0.15 15.63 12.20
N LYS A 23 -0.13 16.78 11.52
CA LYS A 23 1.08 17.59 11.33
C LYS A 23 1.64 18.14 12.64
N LEU A 24 0.80 18.31 13.65
CA LEU A 24 1.16 18.89 14.95
C LEU A 24 1.59 17.82 15.95
N ALA A 25 1.31 16.55 15.69
CA ALA A 25 1.70 15.47 16.57
C ALA A 25 3.22 15.25 16.50
N ALA A 26 3.91 15.42 17.63
CA ALA A 26 5.37 15.21 17.74
C ALA A 26 5.80 13.77 17.40
N ARG A 27 4.86 12.83 17.40
CA ARG A 27 5.00 11.48 16.87
C ARG A 27 4.02 11.38 15.72
N GLU A 28 4.48 10.90 14.57
CA GLU A 28 3.73 10.66 13.33
C GLU A 28 2.51 9.73 13.51
N ALA A 29 1.57 10.11 14.38
CA ALA A 29 0.45 9.30 14.78
C ALA A 29 -0.53 9.22 13.62
N LEU A 30 -0.76 8.00 13.15
CA LEU A 30 -1.78 7.73 12.16
C LEU A 30 -3.14 7.75 12.84
N ALA A 31 -4.04 8.56 12.29
CA ALA A 31 -5.43 8.63 12.69
C ALA A 31 -6.30 8.18 11.50
N PRO A 32 -7.30 7.31 11.74
CA PRO A 32 -8.29 7.01 10.72
C PRO A 32 -9.23 8.21 10.54
N GLY A 33 -9.44 8.63 9.30
CA GLY A 33 -10.47 9.58 8.92
C GLY A 33 -11.38 8.97 7.86
N TYR A 34 -12.69 9.11 8.00
CA TYR A 34 -13.62 8.65 6.98
C TYR A 34 -13.92 9.79 6.01
N TRP A 35 -13.74 9.55 4.72
CA TRP A 35 -14.17 10.46 3.67
C TRP A 35 -15.56 10.08 3.17
N SER A 36 -16.48 11.04 3.11
CA SER A 36 -17.77 10.90 2.45
C SER A 36 -17.67 11.52 1.05
N GLY A 37 -17.55 10.70 0.00
CA GLY A 37 -17.49 11.19 -1.38
C GLY A 37 -18.79 11.87 -1.82
N ARG A 38 -19.92 11.42 -1.28
CA ARG A 38 -21.25 12.03 -1.53
C ARG A 38 -21.34 13.45 -1.01
N GLU A 39 -20.92 13.65 0.24
CA GLU A 39 -21.06 14.94 0.93
C GLU A 39 -19.81 15.82 0.79
N ARG A 40 -18.71 15.25 0.31
CA ARG A 40 -17.39 15.86 0.14
C ARG A 40 -16.81 16.41 1.45
N VAL A 41 -16.95 15.64 2.51
CA VAL A 41 -16.46 15.98 3.86
C VAL A 41 -15.68 14.85 4.50
N TRP A 42 -14.80 15.21 5.44
CA TRP A 42 -14.12 14.27 6.32
C TRP A 42 -14.86 14.13 7.64
N MET A 43 -14.92 12.90 8.17
CA MET A 43 -15.32 12.58 9.53
C MET A 43 -14.10 12.05 10.29
N ILE A 44 -13.61 12.82 11.26
CA ILE A 44 -12.39 12.50 12.02
C ILE A 44 -12.73 12.47 13.52
N GLY A 45 -12.33 11.39 14.18
CA GLY A 45 -12.64 11.16 15.61
C GLY A 45 -14.14 10.95 15.86
N ALA A 46 -14.56 11.20 17.10
CA ALA A 46 -15.95 11.13 17.52
C ALA A 46 -16.65 12.48 17.33
N TRP A 47 -16.60 13.14 16.18
CA TRP A 47 -17.73 13.23 15.24
C TRP A 47 -17.51 14.50 14.37
N SER A 48 -16.24 14.89 14.17
CA SER A 48 -15.92 16.17 13.54
C SER A 48 -16.10 16.04 12.03
N VAL A 49 -17.10 16.72 11.49
CA VAL A 49 -17.26 16.93 10.06
C VAL A 49 -16.39 18.11 9.66
N ILE A 50 -15.35 17.86 8.86
CA ILE A 50 -14.32 18.85 8.51
C ILE A 50 -14.24 18.96 6.99
N ASP A 51 -14.18 20.18 6.48
CA ASP A 51 -14.00 20.42 5.05
C ASP A 51 -12.57 20.06 4.59
N PRO A 52 -12.38 19.70 3.31
CA PRO A 52 -11.06 19.34 2.77
C PRO A 52 -9.96 20.37 3.05
N LYS A 53 -10.27 21.67 2.93
CA LYS A 53 -9.27 22.73 3.09
C LYS A 53 -8.75 22.75 4.52
N SER A 54 -9.64 22.66 5.51
CA SER A 54 -9.26 22.58 6.93
C SER A 54 -8.46 21.32 7.23
N VAL A 55 -8.86 20.15 6.71
CA VAL A 55 -8.10 18.90 6.88
C VAL A 55 -6.70 19.00 6.29
N SER A 56 -6.56 19.61 5.10
CA SER A 56 -5.26 19.79 4.44
C SER A 56 -4.28 20.66 5.23
N GLY A 57 -4.81 21.57 6.06
CA GLY A 57 -4.01 22.39 6.96
C GLY A 57 -3.43 21.60 8.12
N ILE A 58 -4.19 20.64 8.65
CA ILE A 58 -3.91 19.94 9.91
C ILE A 58 -3.25 18.58 9.68
N PHE A 59 -3.52 17.92 8.55
CA PHE A 59 -3.10 16.54 8.33
C PHE A 59 -2.26 16.35 7.06
N HIS A 60 -1.42 15.31 7.07
CA HIS A 60 -0.87 14.68 5.89
C HIS A 60 -1.71 13.48 5.49
N TYR A 61 -2.02 13.34 4.21
CA TYR A 61 -2.69 12.16 3.66
C TYR A 61 -1.70 11.02 3.42
N ARG A 62 -2.05 9.80 3.84
CA ARG A 62 -1.21 8.60 3.67
C ARG A 62 -1.82 7.55 2.75
N GLY A 63 -3.12 7.64 2.45
CA GLY A 63 -3.79 6.73 1.54
C GLY A 63 -5.06 6.11 2.12
N LEU A 64 -5.69 5.25 1.34
CA LEU A 64 -6.88 4.51 1.72
C LEU A 64 -6.56 3.47 2.83
N CYS A 65 -7.46 3.35 3.80
CA CYS A 65 -7.45 2.25 4.75
C CYS A 65 -8.14 1.05 4.10
N LEU A 66 -7.34 0.20 3.48
CA LEU A 66 -7.80 -1.00 2.81
C LEU A 66 -8.41 -2.00 3.81
N SER A 67 -9.48 -2.67 3.40
CA SER A 67 -10.02 -3.80 4.16
C SER A 67 -9.01 -4.96 4.22
N PRO A 68 -9.14 -5.88 5.19
CA PRO A 68 -8.28 -7.06 5.26
C PRO A 68 -8.21 -7.85 3.94
N SER A 69 -9.34 -8.00 3.23
CA SER A 69 -9.39 -8.69 1.94
C SER A 69 -8.68 -7.92 0.83
N GLU A 70 -8.85 -6.59 0.77
CA GLU A 70 -8.12 -5.76 -0.20
C GLU A 70 -6.60 -5.76 0.09
N LEU A 71 -6.19 -5.73 1.36
CA LEU A 71 -4.78 -5.87 1.76
C LEU A 71 -4.23 -7.23 1.35
N ALA A 72 -4.98 -8.32 1.58
CA ALA A 72 -4.56 -9.66 1.20
C ALA A 72 -4.40 -9.78 -0.32
N GLN A 73 -5.33 -9.23 -1.10
CA GLN A 73 -5.24 -9.21 -2.55
C GLN A 73 -4.04 -8.37 -3.03
N MET A 74 -3.83 -7.17 -2.48
CA MET A 74 -2.68 -6.33 -2.83
C MET A 74 -1.34 -7.03 -2.57
N ARG A 75 -1.22 -7.75 -1.44
CA ARG A 75 -0.02 -8.56 -1.13
C ARG A 75 0.17 -9.70 -2.13
N LYS A 76 -0.92 -10.36 -2.53
CA LYS A 76 -0.89 -11.41 -3.56
C LYS A 76 -0.43 -10.84 -4.91
N ASP A 77 -1.00 -9.71 -5.34
CA ASP A 77 -0.65 -9.08 -6.61
C ASP A 77 0.82 -8.63 -6.63
N GLU A 78 1.31 -8.04 -5.54
CA GLU A 78 2.72 -7.64 -5.43
C GLU A 78 3.67 -8.84 -5.49
N ARG A 79 3.31 -9.95 -4.85
CA ARG A 79 4.05 -11.20 -4.95
C ARG A 79 4.11 -11.72 -6.39
N GLU A 80 2.99 -11.72 -7.09
CA GLU A 80 2.93 -12.14 -8.49
C GLU A 80 3.79 -11.23 -9.38
N ARG A 81 3.78 -9.91 -9.14
CA ARG A 81 4.68 -8.96 -9.82
C ARG A 81 6.16 -9.25 -9.54
N ALA A 82 6.53 -9.49 -8.29
CA ALA A 82 7.91 -9.81 -7.92
C ALA A 82 8.39 -11.11 -8.57
N ILE A 83 7.55 -12.16 -8.58
CA ILE A 83 7.85 -13.42 -9.26
C ILE A 83 8.04 -13.19 -10.77
N ALA A 84 7.16 -12.41 -11.40
CA ALA A 84 7.26 -12.11 -12.82
C ALA A 84 8.55 -11.34 -13.15
N ALA A 85 8.93 -10.35 -12.34
CA ALA A 85 10.16 -9.58 -12.52
C ALA A 85 11.41 -10.46 -12.43
N VAL A 86 11.44 -11.38 -11.46
CA VAL A 86 12.54 -12.35 -11.29
C VAL A 86 12.59 -13.34 -12.46
N SER A 87 11.43 -13.85 -12.91
CA SER A 87 11.36 -14.76 -14.07
C SER A 87 11.80 -14.08 -15.37
N GLN A 88 11.52 -12.78 -15.54
CA GLN A 88 11.98 -12.03 -16.71
C GLN A 88 13.51 -11.82 -16.75
N GLN A 89 14.21 -11.93 -15.61
CA GLN A 89 15.68 -11.92 -15.61
C GLN A 89 16.26 -13.19 -16.20
N GLU A 90 15.60 -14.35 -16.00
CA GLU A 90 15.96 -15.62 -16.65
C GLU A 90 16.01 -15.50 -18.17
N MET A 91 15.06 -14.76 -18.75
CA MET A 91 14.95 -14.58 -20.20
C MET A 91 15.94 -13.57 -20.80
N LYS A 92 16.56 -12.72 -19.98
CA LYS A 92 17.37 -11.58 -20.46
C LYS A 92 18.88 -11.79 -20.33
N VAL A 93 19.30 -12.82 -19.62
CA VAL A 93 20.69 -13.00 -19.20
C VAL A 93 21.21 -14.32 -19.79
N ASP A 94 22.05 -14.20 -20.82
CA ASP A 94 22.83 -15.31 -21.40
C ASP A 94 24.20 -15.37 -20.72
N LEU A 95 24.43 -16.43 -19.94
CA LEU A 95 25.65 -16.64 -19.17
C LEU A 95 26.47 -17.83 -19.67
N GLY A 96 26.15 -18.38 -20.85
CA GLY A 96 26.83 -19.54 -21.40
C GLY A 96 26.84 -20.72 -20.42
N GLU A 97 28.03 -21.18 -20.02
CA GLU A 97 28.21 -22.32 -19.11
C GLU A 97 27.59 -22.12 -17.71
N ASN A 98 27.38 -20.87 -17.29
CA ASN A 98 26.79 -20.55 -15.99
C ASN A 98 25.25 -20.45 -16.00
N GLN A 99 24.60 -20.65 -17.15
CA GLN A 99 23.15 -20.49 -17.28
C GLN A 99 22.37 -21.40 -16.33
N ALA A 100 22.81 -22.65 -16.15
CA ALA A 100 22.12 -23.61 -15.29
C ALA A 100 22.13 -23.19 -13.80
N ALA A 101 23.28 -22.71 -13.31
CA ALA A 101 23.41 -22.22 -11.94
C ALA A 101 22.59 -20.94 -11.71
N PHE A 102 22.53 -20.06 -12.71
CA PHE A 102 21.71 -18.86 -12.67
C PHE A 102 20.20 -19.19 -12.63
N ASN A 103 19.72 -20.05 -13.53
CA ASN A 103 18.32 -20.47 -13.56
C ASN A 103 17.91 -21.18 -12.26
N LEU A 104 18.79 -21.99 -11.66
CA LEU A 104 18.55 -22.59 -10.36
C LEU A 104 18.35 -21.53 -9.27
N GLY A 105 19.19 -20.49 -9.24
CA GLY A 105 19.05 -19.36 -8.32
C GLY A 105 17.71 -18.62 -8.48
N ILE A 106 17.29 -18.38 -9.72
CA ILE A 106 15.98 -17.78 -10.05
C ILE A 106 14.83 -18.66 -9.52
N HIS A 107 14.84 -19.96 -9.79
CA HIS A 107 13.81 -20.87 -9.29
C HIS A 107 13.77 -20.94 -7.76
N THR A 108 14.93 -20.97 -7.09
CA THR A 108 15.01 -20.92 -5.63
C THR A 108 14.44 -19.62 -5.08
N ALA A 109 14.74 -18.47 -5.70
CA ALA A 109 14.20 -17.18 -5.29
C ALA A 109 12.66 -17.14 -5.44
N ILE A 110 12.12 -17.63 -6.56
CA ILE A 110 10.67 -17.72 -6.78
C ILE A 110 10.02 -18.62 -5.71
N ALA A 111 10.62 -19.78 -5.41
CA ALA A 111 10.11 -20.68 -4.38
C ALA A 111 10.12 -20.02 -2.99
N ALA A 112 11.19 -19.33 -2.62
CA ALA A 112 11.29 -18.60 -1.36
C ALA A 112 10.23 -17.50 -1.23
N ILE A 113 10.03 -16.69 -2.28
CA ILE A 113 8.96 -15.68 -2.35
C ILE A 113 7.59 -16.33 -2.16
N ARG A 114 7.41 -17.56 -2.66
CA ARG A 114 6.16 -18.29 -2.49
C ARG A 114 5.93 -18.75 -1.04
N THR A 115 6.97 -19.24 -0.38
CA THR A 115 6.90 -19.80 0.98
C THR A 115 6.70 -18.75 2.08
N LEU A 116 7.15 -17.50 1.88
CA LEU A 116 7.05 -16.41 2.88
C LEU A 116 5.62 -16.11 3.39
N THR A 117 4.57 -16.71 2.83
CA THR A 117 3.17 -16.48 3.23
C THR A 117 2.47 -17.68 3.86
N ASP A 118 3.00 -18.90 3.73
CA ASP A 118 2.37 -20.08 4.35
C ASP A 118 2.57 -20.11 5.89
N ASP A 119 3.58 -19.38 6.39
CA ASP A 119 3.89 -19.28 7.82
C ASP A 119 3.33 -18.01 8.49
N GLU A 120 3.02 -16.95 7.75
CA GLU A 120 2.41 -15.73 8.33
C GLU A 120 0.93 -15.90 8.69
N GLY A 121 0.26 -16.90 8.12
CA GLY A 121 -1.11 -17.30 8.48
C GLY A 121 -1.21 -18.32 9.63
N LYS A 122 -0.08 -18.79 10.17
CA LYS A 122 -0.01 -19.83 11.23
C LYS A 122 0.41 -19.29 12.60
N LYS A 123 0.32 -17.99 12.83
CA LYS A 123 0.40 -17.45 14.20
C LYS A 123 -1.01 -17.41 14.79
N SER A 124 -1.23 -18.38 15.68
CA SER A 124 -2.28 -18.56 16.71
C SER A 124 -3.35 -17.48 16.85
#